data_AF-A0A7J5D740-F1
#
_entry.id   AF-A0A7J5D740-F1
#
_cell.length_a   1.000
_cell.length_b   1.000
_cell.length_c   1.000
_cell.angle_alpha   90.00
_cell.angle_beta   90.00
_cell.angle_gamma   90.00
#
_symmetry.space_group_name_H-M   'P 1'
#
loop_
_entity.id
_entity.type
_entity.pdbx_description
1 polymer ?
#
loop_
_entity_poly.entity_id
_entity_poly.type
_entity_poly.pdbx_seq_one_letter_code
_entity_poly.pdbx_strand_id
1 'polypeptide(L)'
;MNKPNAAARHAAIAKYDRQGLSAQEIAAILGCTQRTVHRARAKRRADGDDWTWALPEPDEVAIERAAAGDQPAGLTWIERRAAYALCDQWGVPARITASRLGVTRQSVYYARSRRQAA
;
A
#
# COMPACT_ATOMS: atom_id res chain seq x y z
N MET A 1 7.84 -6.77 -31.62
CA MET A 1 6.95 -6.27 -30.55
C MET A 1 6.58 -4.83 -30.84
N ASN A 2 5.33 -4.58 -31.25
CA ASN A 2 4.87 -3.22 -31.51
C ASN A 2 4.72 -2.49 -30.16
N LYS A 3 5.57 -1.48 -29.90
CA LYS A 3 5.47 -0.71 -28.66
C LYS A 3 4.11 -0.02 -28.65
N PRO A 4 3.27 -0.18 -27.61
CA PRO A 4 1.98 0.49 -27.57
C PRO A 4 2.19 2.01 -27.67
N ASN A 5 1.37 2.65 -28.50
CA ASN A 5 1.34 4.10 -28.68
C ASN A 5 1.23 4.78 -27.29
N ALA A 6 1.86 5.95 -27.11
CA ALA A 6 1.90 6.66 -25.83
C ALA A 6 0.49 6.89 -25.24
N ALA A 7 -0.48 7.22 -26.10
CA ALA A 7 -1.89 7.38 -25.70
C ALA A 7 -2.50 6.07 -25.15
N ALA A 8 -2.28 4.94 -25.84
CA ALA A 8 -2.76 3.63 -25.39
C ALA A 8 -2.14 3.23 -24.06
N ARG A 9 -0.86 3.59 -23.83
CA ARG A 9 -0.18 3.35 -22.55
C ARG A 9 -0.77 4.19 -21.42
N HIS A 10 -1.08 5.46 -21.67
CA HIS A 10 -1.70 6.33 -20.67
C HIS A 10 -3.11 5.83 -20.30
N ALA A 11 -3.90 5.39 -21.28
CA ALA A 11 -5.20 4.78 -21.03
C ALA A 11 -5.10 3.49 -20.21
N ALA A 12 -4.11 2.64 -20.51
CA ALA A 12 -3.87 1.42 -19.75
C ALA A 12 -3.43 1.71 -18.31
N ILE A 13 -2.52 2.68 -18.11
CA ILE A 13 -2.12 3.14 -16.77
C ILE A 13 -3.34 3.62 -15.99
N ALA A 14 -4.20 4.43 -16.60
CA ALA A 14 -5.42 4.93 -15.95
C ALA A 14 -6.39 3.81 -15.54
N LYS A 15 -6.49 2.74 -16.35
CA LYS A 15 -7.30 1.56 -16.03
C LYS A 15 -6.79 0.84 -14.77
N TYR A 16 -5.48 0.55 -14.71
CA TYR A 16 -4.90 -0.13 -13.55
C TYR A 16 -4.84 0.75 -12.31
N ASP A 17 -4.67 2.06 -12.50
CA ASP A 17 -4.82 3.06 -11.45
C ASP A 17 -6.18 2.93 -10.76
N ARG A 18 -7.29 2.93 -11.53
CA ARG A 18 -8.65 2.75 -10.98
C ARG A 18 -8.87 1.41 -10.28
N GLN A 19 -8.05 0.41 -10.58
CA GLN A 19 -8.06 -0.88 -9.90
C GLN A 19 -7.24 -0.88 -8.61
N GLY A 20 -6.63 0.25 -8.24
CA GLY A 20 -5.87 0.43 -6.99
C GLY A 20 -4.42 -0.05 -7.05
N LEU A 21 -3.91 -0.46 -8.22
CA LEU A 21 -2.57 -1.02 -8.34
C LEU A 21 -1.48 0.04 -8.07
N SER A 22 -0.37 -0.42 -7.49
CA SER A 22 0.80 0.43 -7.26
C SER A 22 1.53 0.76 -8.58
N ALA A 23 2.31 1.84 -8.57
CA ALA A 23 3.09 2.21 -9.76
C ALA A 23 4.12 1.14 -10.17
N GLN A 24 4.60 0.35 -9.21
CA GLN A 24 5.50 -0.79 -9.46
C GLN A 24 4.79 -1.92 -10.19
N GLU A 25 3.60 -2.30 -9.74
CA GLU A 25 2.80 -3.36 -10.37
C GLU A 25 2.36 -2.96 -11.77
N ILE A 26 1.90 -1.71 -11.94
CA ILE A 26 1.53 -1.16 -13.25
C ILE A 26 2.72 -1.18 -14.22
N ALA A 27 3.91 -0.80 -13.74
CA ALA A 27 5.14 -0.81 -14.51
C ALA A 27 5.50 -2.23 -14.98
N ALA A 28 5.39 -3.22 -14.08
CA ALA A 28 5.65 -4.62 -14.39
C ALA A 28 4.65 -5.17 -15.43
N ILE A 29 3.35 -4.91 -15.25
CA ILE A 29 2.30 -5.38 -16.16
C ILE A 29 2.44 -4.78 -17.56
N LEU A 30 2.75 -3.48 -17.64
CA LEU A 30 2.85 -2.76 -18.91
C LEU A 30 4.24 -2.84 -19.56
N GLY A 31 5.19 -3.53 -18.94
CA GLY A 31 6.58 -3.60 -19.42
C GLY A 31 7.23 -2.22 -19.54
N CYS A 32 6.96 -1.31 -18.60
CA CYS A 32 7.52 0.03 -18.58
C CYS A 32 8.17 0.37 -17.24
N THR A 33 8.72 1.58 -17.09
CA THR A 33 9.35 2.00 -15.84
C THR A 33 8.36 2.71 -14.92
N GLN A 34 8.58 2.67 -13.60
CA GLN A 34 7.79 3.45 -12.64
C GLN A 34 7.79 4.95 -13.00
N ARG A 35 8.92 5.48 -13.49
CA ARG A 35 9.03 6.88 -13.96
C ARG A 35 8.03 7.20 -15.06
N THR A 36 7.78 6.27 -15.97
CA THR A 36 6.76 6.42 -17.03
C THR A 36 5.36 6.51 -16.43
N VAL A 37 5.04 5.65 -15.46
CA VAL A 37 3.76 5.68 -14.74
C VAL A 37 3.56 7.02 -14.03
N HIS A 38 4.57 7.49 -13.29
CA HIS A 38 4.51 8.78 -12.60
C HIS A 38 4.33 9.97 -13.56
N ARG A 39 5.00 9.96 -14.72
CA ARG A 39 4.81 11.01 -15.74
C ARG A 39 3.41 10.99 -16.32
N ALA A 40 2.83 9.82 -16.59
CA ALA A 40 1.46 9.71 -17.06
C ALA A 40 0.46 10.24 -16.03
N ARG A 41 0.64 9.90 -14.75
CA ARG A 41 -0.17 10.43 -13.64
C ARG A 41 -0.04 11.95 -13.51
N ALA A 42 1.17 12.50 -13.61
CA ALA A 42 1.40 13.94 -13.55
C ALA A 42 0.72 14.68 -14.72
N LYS A 43 0.80 14.12 -15.93
CA LYS A 43 0.08 14.66 -17.09
C LYS A 43 -1.44 14.62 -16.91
N ARG A 44 -2.01 13.50 -16.45
CA ARG A 44 -3.45 13.39 -16.16
C ARG A 44 -3.92 14.46 -15.17
N ARG A 45 -3.18 14.68 -14.08
CA ARG A 45 -3.48 15.76 -13.11
C ARG A 45 -3.42 17.15 -13.74
N ALA A 46 -2.42 17.42 -14.59
CA ALA A 46 -2.33 18.69 -15.31
C ALA A 46 -3.47 18.89 -16.31
N ASP A 47 -3.98 17.80 -16.89
CA ASP A 47 -5.13 17.79 -17.80
C ASP A 47 -6.48 17.86 -17.04
N GLY A 48 -6.48 18.06 -15.71
CA GLY A 48 -7.67 18.23 -14.87
C GLY A 48 -8.31 16.95 -14.35
N ASP A 49 -7.69 15.78 -14.59
CA ASP A 49 -8.14 14.52 -14.02
C ASP A 49 -7.66 14.44 -12.56
N ASP A 50 -8.56 14.79 -11.63
CA ASP A 50 -8.34 14.71 -10.18
C ASP A 50 -8.47 13.27 -9.64
N TRP A 51 -8.29 12.26 -10.51
CA TRP A 51 -8.13 10.89 -10.05
C TRP A 51 -6.91 10.80 -9.13
N THR A 52 -7.20 10.83 -7.85
CA THR A 52 -6.27 10.60 -6.77
C THR A 52 -6.33 9.12 -6.43
N TRP A 53 -5.16 8.51 -6.23
CA TRP A 53 -5.11 7.19 -5.61
C TRP A 53 -5.79 7.32 -4.26
N ALA A 54 -6.98 6.72 -4.13
CA ALA A 54 -7.65 6.61 -2.86
C ALA A 54 -6.89 5.58 -2.01
N LEU A 55 -6.61 5.93 -0.76
CA LEU A 55 -6.15 4.95 0.21
C LEU A 55 -7.19 3.81 0.23
N PRO A 56 -6.79 2.54 0.07
CA PRO A 56 -7.73 1.45 0.23
C PRO A 56 -8.35 1.56 1.61
N GLU A 57 -9.67 1.44 1.67
CA GLU A 57 -10.38 1.41 2.94
C GLU A 57 -9.86 0.20 3.72
N PRO A 58 -9.32 0.40 4.94
CA PRO A 58 -8.75 -0.69 5.69
C PRO A 58 -9.85 -1.69 6.07
N ASP A 59 -9.61 -2.97 5.83
CA ASP A 59 -10.49 -4.02 6.32
C ASP A 59 -10.29 -4.21 7.84
N GLU A 60 -11.25 -3.74 8.63
CA GLU A 60 -11.23 -3.82 10.09
C GLU A 60 -11.13 -5.27 10.58
N VAL A 61 -11.78 -6.22 9.91
CA VAL A 61 -11.72 -7.64 10.27
C VAL A 61 -10.33 -8.20 10.00
N ALA A 62 -9.71 -7.82 8.88
CA ALA A 62 -8.33 -8.21 8.59
C ALA A 62 -7.33 -7.64 9.62
N ILE A 63 -7.56 -6.41 10.07
CA ILE A 63 -6.75 -5.76 11.12
C ILE A 63 -6.88 -6.51 12.45
N GLU A 64 -8.11 -6.81 12.87
CA GLU A 64 -8.36 -7.53 14.14
C GLU A 64 -7.77 -8.94 14.12
N ARG A 65 -7.98 -9.69 13.04
CA ARG A 65 -7.41 -11.04 12.88
C ARG A 65 -5.88 -11.01 12.91
N ALA A 66 -5.28 -10.06 12.20
CA ALA A 66 -3.84 -9.84 12.24
C ALA A 66 -3.34 -9.51 13.65
N ALA A 67 -4.01 -8.61 14.36
CA ALA A 67 -3.65 -8.23 15.72
C ALA A 67 -3.87 -9.37 16.73
N ALA A 68 -4.78 -10.31 16.45
CA ALA A 68 -5.00 -11.53 17.23
C ALA A 68 -3.96 -12.62 16.93
N GLY A 69 -3.27 -12.54 15.79
CA GLY A 69 -2.23 -13.48 15.36
C GLY A 69 -2.65 -14.43 14.25
N ASP A 70 -3.85 -14.25 13.71
CA ASP A 70 -4.32 -14.92 12.49
C ASP A 70 -4.04 -14.00 11.30
N GLN A 71 -2.80 -14.08 10.79
CA GLN A 71 -2.31 -13.12 9.80
C GLN A 71 -2.93 -13.39 8.41
N PRO A 72 -3.72 -12.45 7.85
CA PRO A 72 -4.14 -12.55 6.46
C PRO A 72 -2.93 -12.39 5.53
N ALA A 73 -2.92 -13.16 4.44
CA ALA A 73 -1.81 -13.25 3.49
C ALA A 73 -1.43 -11.92 2.80
N GLY A 74 -2.27 -10.89 2.91
CA GLY A 74 -2.16 -9.65 2.14
C GLY A 74 -2.47 -8.37 2.89
N LEU A 75 -2.06 -8.24 4.17
CA LEU A 75 -2.15 -6.94 4.87
C LEU A 75 -1.50 -5.83 4.07
N THR A 76 -2.30 -4.84 3.69
CA THR A 76 -1.82 -3.56 3.17
C THR A 76 -0.97 -2.85 4.23
N TRP A 77 -0.20 -1.84 3.81
CA TRP A 77 0.62 -1.08 4.75
C TRP A 77 -0.22 -0.30 5.79
N ILE A 78 -1.44 0.13 5.40
CA ILE A 78 -2.39 0.85 6.27
C ILE A 78 -2.92 -0.10 7.33
N GLU A 79 -3.42 -1.27 6.91
CA GLU A 79 -3.94 -2.28 7.82
C GLU A 79 -2.84 -2.80 8.76
N ARG A 80 -1.61 -2.98 8.26
CA ARG A 80 -0.47 -3.32 9.11
C ARG A 80 -0.18 -2.24 10.14
N ARG A 81 -0.26 -0.96 9.76
CA ARG A 81 -0.11 0.17 10.69
C ARG A 81 -1.23 0.20 11.73
N ALA A 82 -2.47 -0.08 11.33
CA ALA A 82 -3.61 -0.17 12.24
C ALA A 82 -3.47 -1.38 13.19
N ALA A 83 -3.00 -2.52 12.70
CA ALA A 83 -2.78 -3.72 13.51
C ALA A 83 -1.67 -3.54 14.56
N TYR A 84 -0.60 -2.79 14.24
CA TYR A 84 0.36 -2.34 15.26
C TYR A 84 -0.33 -1.54 16.36
N ALA A 85 -1.21 -0.62 15.97
CA ALA A 85 -1.91 0.24 16.91
C ALA A 85 -2.86 -0.53 17.82
N LEU A 86 -3.57 -1.49 17.25
CA LEU A 86 -4.47 -2.37 17.98
C LEU A 86 -3.71 -3.27 18.96
N CYS A 87 -2.56 -3.82 18.55
CA CYS A 87 -1.68 -4.57 19.45
C CYS A 87 -1.17 -3.71 20.62
N ASP A 88 -0.81 -2.44 20.37
CA ASP A 88 -0.38 -1.51 21.40
C ASP A 88 -1.53 -1.20 22.39
N GLN A 89 -2.75 -0.98 21.88
CA GLN A 89 -3.95 -0.78 22.72
C GLN A 89 -4.25 -1.99 23.60
N TRP A 90 -4.05 -3.21 23.08
CA TRP A 90 -4.21 -4.45 23.83
C TRP A 90 -3.02 -4.75 24.78
N GLY A 91 -2.02 -3.86 24.87
CA GLY A 91 -0.86 -4.06 25.73
C GLY A 91 0.07 -5.20 25.28
N VAL A 92 0.01 -5.59 24.00
CA VAL A 92 0.75 -6.73 23.47
C VAL A 92 2.25 -6.41 23.42
N PRO A 93 3.13 -7.27 23.97
CA PRO A 93 4.57 -7.07 23.91
C PRO A 93 5.11 -7.07 22.48
N ALA A 94 6.15 -6.28 22.21
CA ALA A 94 6.70 -6.11 20.87
C ALA A 94 7.13 -7.43 20.19
N ARG A 95 7.60 -8.42 20.98
CA ARG A 95 7.91 -9.76 20.47
C ARG A 95 6.67 -10.48 19.93
N ILE A 96 5.55 -10.37 20.64
CA ILE A 96 4.29 -11.01 20.24
C ILE A 96 3.70 -10.29 19.03
N THR A 97 3.71 -8.96 19.04
CA THR A 97 3.29 -8.14 17.88
C THR A 97 4.09 -8.50 16.62
N ALA A 98 5.41 -8.64 16.74
CA ALA A 98 6.28 -9.06 15.65
C ALA A 98 5.86 -10.42 15.07
N SER A 99 5.61 -11.39 15.94
CA SER A 99 5.14 -12.72 15.54
C SER A 99 3.78 -12.69 14.86
N ARG A 100 2.82 -11.93 15.41
CA ARG A 100 1.44 -11.85 14.91
C ARG A 100 1.34 -11.19 13.54
N LEU A 101 2.20 -10.20 13.28
CA LEU A 101 2.19 -9.43 12.03
C LEU A 101 3.23 -9.91 11.01
N GLY A 102 3.99 -10.97 11.32
CA GLY A 102 5.02 -11.50 10.43
C GLY A 102 6.15 -10.50 10.14
N VAL A 103 6.54 -9.71 11.14
CA VAL A 103 7.54 -8.63 11.03
C VAL A 103 8.65 -8.81 12.07
N THR A 104 9.73 -8.03 11.93
CA THR A 104 10.80 -8.05 12.93
C THR A 104 10.43 -7.22 14.16
N ARG A 105 11.04 -7.53 15.31
CA ARG A 105 10.93 -6.71 16.54
C ARG A 105 11.36 -5.26 16.29
N GLN A 106 12.39 -5.05 15.47
CA GLN A 106 12.88 -3.72 15.12
C GLN A 106 11.85 -2.89 14.35
N SER A 107 11.07 -3.53 13.48
CA SER A 107 9.96 -2.89 12.77
C SER A 107 8.88 -2.40 13.74
N VAL A 108 8.58 -3.18 14.79
CA VAL A 108 7.63 -2.78 15.85
C VAL A 108 8.16 -1.55 16.61
N TYR A 109 9.42 -1.56 17.05
CA TYR A 109 10.02 -0.43 17.77
C TYR A 109 10.05 0.85 16.91
N TYR A 110 10.41 0.72 15.64
CA TYR A 110 10.40 1.84 14.70
C TYR A 110 8.99 2.39 14.44
N ALA A 111 7.98 1.52 14.39
CA ALA A 111 6.59 1.96 14.28
C ALA A 111 6.13 2.72 15.53
N ARG A 112 6.49 2.25 16.73
CA ARG A 112 6.16 2.91 18.01
C ARG A 112 6.86 4.26 18.16
N SER A 113 8.14 4.36 17.84
CA SER A 113 8.88 5.63 17.95
C SER A 113 8.31 6.72 17.04
N ARG A 114 7.92 6.36 15.81
CA ARG A 114 7.25 7.30 14.89
C ARG A 114 5.88 7.78 15.38
N ARG A 115 5.18 7.03 16.23
CA ARG A 115 3.90 7.44 16.81
C ARG A 115 4.07 8.36 18.03
N GLN A 116 5.16 8.23 18.77
CA GLN A 116 5.45 9.14 19.90
C GLN A 116 5.92 10.52 19.42
N ALA A 117 6.44 10.61 18.20
CA ALA A 117 6.92 11.84 17.58
C ALA A 117 5.87 12.59 16.73
N ALA A 118 4.65 12.06 16.63
CA ALA A 118 3.53 12.62 15.86
C ALA A 118 2.41 13.05 16.81
#